data_AF-A0A4Q2Z8R8-F1
#
_entry.id   AF-A0A4Q2Z8R8-F1
#
_cell.length_a   1.000
_cell.length_b   1.000
_cell.length_c   1.000
_cell.angle_alpha   90.00
_cell.angle_beta   90.00
_cell.angle_gamma   90.00
#
_symmetry.space_group_name_H-M   'P 1'
#
loop_
_entity.id
_entity.type
_entity.pdbx_description
1 polymer ?
#
loop_
_entity_poly.entity_id
_entity_poly.type
_entity_poly.pdbx_seq_one_letter_code
_entity_poly.pdbx_strand_id
1 'polypeptide(L)'
;MNRQAYEILSDILSVPIEKTGRCILLRAPRAGHGKTHLLSRIQHQLGASYEFIPLHAAFGCRIDAATVTDDTLRRMVRQLPASGGLTILDLVTRRLFASALQPLVGSGEVPCQDREGALTALRTRPIETFDFHHPNAVTAHWARENFEVLGQRLSHELAQRSGLPVREIAFWVESLFRFASAPLENSSRVRLLVEAVHGGTGAEMERLEALLGLLT
;
A
#
# COMPACT_ATOMS: atom_id res chain seq x y z
N MET A 1 -3.12 28.42 22.76
CA MET A 1 -1.73 27.94 22.59
C MET A 1 -1.57 26.90 21.47
N ASN A 2 -2.48 25.92 21.28
CA ASN A 2 -2.32 24.87 20.25
C ASN A 2 -2.81 25.21 18.83
N ARG A 3 -3.41 26.38 18.59
CA ARG A 3 -3.96 26.74 17.27
C ARG A 3 -2.86 26.94 16.22
N GLN A 4 -1.82 27.70 16.55
CA GLN A 4 -0.71 27.95 15.64
C GLN A 4 0.07 26.66 15.31
N ALA A 5 0.32 25.82 16.31
CA ALA A 5 0.98 24.52 16.09
C ALA A 5 0.15 23.57 15.22
N TYR A 6 -1.18 23.63 15.37
CA TYR A 6 -2.12 22.89 14.51
C TYR A 6 -2.12 23.40 13.08
N GLU A 7 -2.17 24.71 12.87
CA GLU A 7 -2.14 25.32 11.53
C GLU A 7 -0.84 24.97 10.80
N ILE A 8 0.32 25.09 11.47
CA ILE A 8 1.62 24.71 10.91
C ILE A 8 1.66 23.21 10.56
N LEU A 9 1.25 22.34 11.48
CA LEU A 9 1.35 20.90 11.26
C LEU A 9 0.35 20.43 10.18
N SER A 10 -0.85 21.02 10.14
CA SER A 10 -1.81 20.78 9.06
C SER A 10 -1.21 21.20 7.71
N ASP A 11 -0.59 22.38 7.62
CA ASP A 11 -0.02 22.87 6.37
C ASP A 11 1.17 22.00 5.89
N ILE A 12 2.03 21.55 6.81
CA ILE A 12 3.14 20.64 6.50
C ILE A 12 2.65 19.28 6.00
N LEU A 13 1.53 18.78 6.54
CA LEU A 13 0.98 17.46 6.21
C LEU A 13 0.00 17.47 5.04
N SER A 14 -0.60 18.62 4.69
CA SER A 14 -1.55 18.76 3.57
C SER A 14 -0.86 18.90 2.20
N VAL A 15 0.43 18.59 2.15
CA VAL A 15 1.24 18.71 0.94
C VAL A 15 0.96 17.54 -0.02
N PRO A 16 0.98 17.76 -1.35
CA PRO A 16 0.78 16.69 -2.33
C PRO A 16 1.72 15.49 -2.09
N ILE A 17 1.18 14.29 -2.30
CA ILE A 17 1.87 12.99 -2.12
C ILE A 17 3.16 12.90 -2.95
N GLU A 18 3.22 13.64 -4.05
CA GLU A 18 4.36 13.74 -4.97
C GLU A 18 5.62 14.38 -4.35
N LYS A 19 5.51 15.00 -3.17
CA LYS A 19 6.66 15.57 -2.46
C LYS A 19 7.33 14.54 -1.55
N THR A 20 8.65 14.66 -1.43
CA THR A 20 9.48 13.79 -0.59
C THR A 20 8.94 13.68 0.83
N GLY A 21 8.98 12.47 1.39
CA GLY A 21 8.59 12.20 2.78
C GLY A 21 9.34 13.10 3.76
N ARG A 22 8.68 13.44 4.87
CA ARG A 22 9.21 14.40 5.86
C ARG A 22 9.24 13.79 7.24
N CYS A 23 10.35 13.97 7.95
CA CYS A 23 10.43 13.68 9.37
C CYS A 23 10.13 14.95 10.17
N ILE A 24 9.15 14.88 11.09
CA ILE A 24 8.71 16.01 11.90
C ILE A 24 8.89 15.68 13.38
N LEU A 25 9.72 16.47 14.07
CA LEU A 25 9.91 16.35 15.52
C LEU A 25 9.02 17.34 16.27
N LEU A 26 7.92 16.85 16.87
CA LEU A 26 7.03 17.65 17.70
C LEU A 26 7.57 17.77 19.14
N ARG A 27 8.12 18.93 19.49
CA ARG A 27 8.65 19.21 20.85
C ARG A 27 7.63 19.95 21.71
N ALA A 28 7.63 19.66 23.01
CA ALA A 28 6.87 20.42 24.00
C ALA A 28 7.69 20.51 25.30
N PRO A 29 7.59 21.63 26.04
CA PRO A 29 8.47 21.92 27.19
C PRO A 29 8.28 20.95 28.36
N ARG A 30 7.07 20.40 28.56
CA ARG A 30 6.79 19.36 29.57
C ARG A 30 5.80 18.31 29.03
N ALA A 31 5.69 17.19 29.72
CA ALA A 31 4.60 16.23 29.49
C ALA A 31 3.24 16.90 29.78
N GLY A 32 2.16 16.41 29.14
CA GLY A 32 0.81 16.97 29.32
C GLY A 32 0.46 18.21 28.49
N HIS A 33 1.40 18.78 27.72
CA HIS A 33 1.15 19.95 26.84
C HIS A 33 0.33 19.65 25.58
N GLY A 34 -0.41 18.53 25.54
CA GLY A 34 -1.38 18.26 24.49
C GLY A 34 -0.83 17.81 23.14
N LYS A 35 0.41 17.28 23.05
CA LYS A 35 0.96 16.72 21.79
C LYS A 35 0.07 15.63 21.20
N THR A 36 -0.36 14.67 22.01
CA THR A 36 -1.25 13.59 21.59
C THR A 36 -2.63 14.12 21.18
N HIS A 37 -3.15 15.11 21.89
CA HIS A 37 -4.41 15.77 21.53
C HIS A 37 -4.31 16.50 20.18
N LEU A 38 -3.18 17.17 19.91
CA LEU A 38 -2.90 17.82 18.63
C LEU A 38 -2.88 16.82 17.47
N LEU A 39 -2.15 15.71 17.63
CA LEU A 39 -2.05 14.66 16.61
C LEU A 39 -3.41 14.00 16.36
N SER A 40 -4.19 13.72 17.41
CA SER A 40 -5.54 13.17 17.29
C SER A 40 -6.47 14.11 16.52
N ARG A 41 -6.38 15.42 16.75
CA ARG A 41 -7.18 16.41 16.00
C ARG A 41 -6.82 16.45 14.51
N ILE A 42 -5.53 16.34 14.18
CA ILE A 42 -5.06 16.29 12.79
C ILE A 42 -5.51 14.99 12.12
N GLN A 43 -5.38 13.87 12.82
CA GLN A 43 -5.87 12.58 12.34
C GLN A 43 -7.37 12.62 12.07
N HIS A 44 -8.17 13.29 12.91
CA HIS A 44 -9.59 13.48 12.65
C HIS A 44 -9.87 14.30 11.38
N GLN A 45 -9.06 15.34 11.10
CA GLN A 45 -9.23 16.18 9.92
C GLN A 45 -8.78 15.49 8.63
N LEU A 46 -7.64 14.79 8.67
CA LEU A 46 -7.00 14.18 7.51
C LEU A 46 -7.39 12.72 7.30
N GLY A 47 -8.04 12.08 8.28
CA GLY A 47 -8.30 10.64 8.28
C GLY A 47 -9.23 10.13 7.18
N ALA A 48 -9.86 11.02 6.41
CA ALA A 48 -10.62 10.65 5.22
C ALA A 48 -9.74 10.36 4.00
N SER A 49 -8.54 10.96 3.93
CA SER A 49 -7.64 10.85 2.78
C SER A 49 -6.25 10.29 3.13
N TYR A 50 -5.94 10.13 4.41
CA TYR A 50 -4.66 9.64 4.89
C TYR A 50 -4.85 8.49 5.86
N GLU A 51 -3.95 7.51 5.78
CA GLU A 51 -3.82 6.44 6.76
C GLU A 51 -2.75 6.78 7.80
N PHE A 52 -3.12 6.63 9.07
CA PHE A 52 -2.24 6.92 10.20
C PHE A 52 -1.83 5.61 10.86
N ILE A 53 -0.51 5.38 10.93
CA ILE A 53 0.09 4.17 11.52
C ILE A 53 0.78 4.59 12.83
N PRO A 54 0.13 4.39 13.99
CA PRO A 54 0.70 4.78 15.26
C PRO A 54 1.79 3.80 15.70
N LEU A 55 3.04 4.25 15.74
CA LEU A 55 4.17 3.47 16.22
C LEU A 55 4.35 3.69 17.73
N HIS A 56 4.36 2.60 18.50
CA HIS A 56 4.47 2.66 19.95
C HIS A 56 5.84 2.16 20.42
N ALA A 57 6.72 3.08 20.82
CA ALA A 57 7.91 2.74 21.57
C ALA A 57 7.52 2.46 23.04
N ALA A 58 7.03 1.26 23.33
CA ALA A 58 6.68 0.84 24.69
C ALA A 58 7.83 0.05 25.34
N PHE A 59 7.95 0.16 26.67
CA PHE A 59 8.79 -0.70 27.51
C PHE A 59 10.28 -0.85 27.10
N GLY A 60 10.87 0.19 26.50
CA GLY A 60 12.27 0.15 26.05
C GLY A 60 12.51 -0.65 24.77
N CYS A 61 11.45 -1.14 24.10
CA CYS A 61 11.55 -1.72 22.78
C CYS A 61 11.97 -0.65 21.76
N ARG A 62 12.90 -1.01 20.88
CA ARG A 62 13.25 -0.20 19.72
C ARG A 62 12.16 -0.39 18.67
N ILE A 63 11.77 0.72 18.03
CA ILE A 63 11.02 0.65 16.78
C ILE A 63 12.02 0.20 15.70
N ASP A 64 11.75 -0.93 15.09
CA ASP A 64 12.54 -1.51 14.00
C ASP A 64 11.69 -1.72 12.75
N ALA A 65 12.33 -2.05 11.63
CA ALA A 65 11.61 -2.15 10.36
C ALA A 65 10.56 -3.28 10.35
N ALA A 66 10.81 -4.38 11.05
CA ALA A 66 9.89 -5.50 11.15
C ALA A 66 8.60 -5.11 11.89
N THR A 67 8.74 -4.46 13.06
CA THR A 67 7.59 -3.98 13.84
C THR A 67 6.78 -2.92 13.10
N VAL A 68 7.43 -2.00 12.39
CA VAL A 68 6.73 -1.00 11.56
C VAL A 68 6.00 -1.66 10.40
N THR A 69 6.59 -2.68 9.78
CA THR A 69 5.94 -3.45 8.70
C THR A 69 4.69 -4.15 9.23
N ASP A 70 4.76 -4.78 10.41
CA ASP A 70 3.61 -5.43 11.05
C ASP A 70 2.49 -4.45 11.38
N ASP A 71 2.81 -3.29 11.94
CA ASP A 71 1.82 -2.26 12.25
C ASP A 71 1.16 -1.70 10.98
N THR A 72 1.95 -1.54 9.92
CA THR A 72 1.47 -1.13 8.59
C THR A 72 0.52 -2.17 8.01
N LEU A 73 0.92 -3.43 7.95
CA LEU A 73 0.10 -4.52 7.42
C LEU A 73 -1.16 -4.72 8.26
N ARG A 74 -1.06 -4.70 9.59
CA ARG A 74 -2.21 -4.79 10.51
C ARG A 74 -3.25 -3.70 10.22
N ARG A 75 -2.80 -2.49 9.87
CA ARG A 75 -3.70 -1.42 9.47
C ARG A 75 -4.34 -1.72 8.11
N MET A 76 -3.55 -2.17 7.14
CA MET A 76 -3.99 -2.41 5.76
C MET A 76 -4.92 -3.63 5.62
N VAL A 77 -4.72 -4.69 6.42
CA VAL A 77 -5.53 -5.91 6.37
C VAL A 77 -6.85 -5.78 7.15
N ARG A 78 -7.18 -4.59 7.66
CA ARG A 78 -8.47 -4.33 8.30
C ARG A 78 -9.58 -4.45 7.25
N GLN A 79 -10.61 -5.25 7.55
CA GLN A 79 -11.80 -5.33 6.71
C GLN A 79 -12.55 -4.01 6.71
N LEU A 80 -12.97 -3.59 5.51
CA LEU A 80 -13.75 -2.38 5.33
C LEU A 80 -15.25 -2.70 5.50
N PRO A 81 -16.00 -1.88 6.25
CA PRO A 81 -17.45 -2.03 6.35
C PRO A 81 -18.10 -2.03 4.96
N ALA A 82 -19.10 -2.89 4.75
CA ALA A 82 -19.85 -3.02 3.51
C ALA A 82 -19.01 -3.32 2.24
N SER A 83 -17.77 -3.77 2.37
CA SER A 83 -16.88 -4.03 1.23
C SER A 83 -16.79 -5.51 0.84
N GLY A 84 -17.80 -6.32 1.19
CA GLY A 84 -17.85 -7.74 0.81
C GLY A 84 -16.69 -8.58 1.35
N GLY A 85 -16.11 -8.20 2.49
CA GLY A 85 -14.96 -8.89 3.10
C GLY A 85 -13.58 -8.38 2.63
N LEU A 86 -13.54 -7.40 1.72
CA LEU A 86 -12.29 -6.78 1.28
C LEU A 86 -11.63 -5.95 2.37
N THR A 87 -10.31 -5.94 2.33
CA THR A 87 -9.43 -5.12 3.18
C THR A 87 -8.93 -3.88 2.43
N ILE A 88 -8.33 -2.93 3.14
CA ILE A 88 -7.64 -1.79 2.49
C ILE A 88 -6.53 -2.32 1.56
N LEU A 89 -5.79 -3.35 2.01
CA LEU A 89 -4.72 -3.96 1.24
C LEU A 89 -5.21 -4.53 -0.09
N ASP A 90 -6.40 -5.15 -0.12
CA ASP A 90 -7.01 -5.64 -1.36
C ASP A 90 -7.23 -4.48 -2.35
N LEU A 91 -7.86 -3.39 -1.90
CA LEU A 91 -8.17 -2.25 -2.77
C LEU A 91 -6.91 -1.56 -3.29
N VAL A 92 -5.90 -1.38 -2.42
CA VAL A 92 -4.61 -0.79 -2.80
C VAL A 92 -3.89 -1.69 -3.80
N THR A 93 -3.86 -3.01 -3.57
CA THR A 93 -3.20 -3.97 -4.46
C THR A 93 -3.83 -3.96 -5.85
N ARG A 94 -5.16 -3.97 -5.94
CA ARG A 94 -5.86 -3.92 -7.23
C ARG A 94 -5.54 -2.63 -7.99
N ARG A 95 -5.52 -1.50 -7.28
CA ARG A 95 -5.17 -0.20 -7.87
C ARG A 95 -3.71 -0.15 -8.33
N LEU A 96 -2.80 -0.69 -7.53
CA LEU A 96 -1.38 -0.78 -7.83
C LEU A 96 -1.15 -1.57 -9.13
N PHE A 97 -1.72 -2.76 -9.23
CA PHE A 97 -1.59 -3.59 -10.44
C PHE A 97 -2.28 -2.98 -11.65
N ALA A 98 -3.46 -2.37 -11.47
CA ALA A 98 -4.10 -1.65 -12.56
C ALA A 98 -3.21 -0.52 -13.10
N SER A 99 -2.57 0.25 -12.21
CA SER A 99 -1.65 1.32 -12.58
C SER A 99 -0.37 0.81 -13.25
N ALA A 100 0.20 -0.28 -12.74
CA ALA A 100 1.40 -0.90 -13.29
C ALA A 100 1.14 -1.61 -14.64
N LEU A 101 -0.09 -2.07 -14.89
CA LEU A 101 -0.45 -2.72 -16.16
C LEU A 101 -0.62 -1.72 -17.32
N GLN A 102 -1.04 -0.48 -17.04
CA GLN A 102 -1.27 0.56 -18.07
C GLN A 102 -0.11 0.72 -19.09
N PRO A 103 1.15 0.92 -18.69
CA PRO A 103 2.27 1.06 -19.63
C PRO A 103 2.49 -0.22 -20.45
N LEU A 104 2.30 -1.40 -19.85
CA LEU A 104 2.49 -2.69 -20.52
C LEU A 104 1.42 -2.94 -21.59
N VAL A 105 0.18 -2.47 -21.34
CA VAL A 105 -0.89 -2.44 -22.35
C VAL A 105 -0.59 -1.40 -23.43
N GLY A 106 -0.09 -0.23 -23.03
CA GLY A 106 0.30 0.86 -23.93
C GLY A 106 1.43 0.47 -24.89
N SER A 107 2.45 -0.24 -24.39
CA SER A 107 3.60 -0.73 -25.16
C SER A 107 3.28 -1.96 -26.02
N GLY A 108 2.16 -2.65 -25.73
CA GLY A 108 1.75 -3.88 -26.42
C GLY A 108 2.39 -5.15 -25.85
N GLU A 109 3.10 -5.07 -24.73
CA GLU A 109 3.61 -6.25 -24.00
C GLU A 109 2.47 -7.10 -23.43
N VAL A 110 1.35 -6.48 -23.07
CA VAL A 110 0.12 -7.18 -22.68
C VAL A 110 -0.79 -7.28 -23.91
N PRO A 111 -1.15 -8.51 -24.35
CA PRO A 111 -2.05 -8.70 -25.47
C PRO A 111 -3.42 -8.10 -25.16
N CYS A 112 -3.91 -7.25 -26.06
CA CYS A 112 -5.16 -6.54 -25.87
C CYS A 112 -5.90 -6.36 -27.19
N GLN A 113 -7.17 -6.78 -27.23
CA GLN A 113 -8.03 -6.65 -28.41
C GLN A 113 -8.50 -5.20 -28.61
N ASP A 114 -8.93 -4.55 -27.53
CA ASP A 114 -9.31 -3.14 -27.48
C ASP A 114 -8.40 -2.39 -26.50
N ARG A 115 -7.28 -1.88 -27.02
CA ARG A 115 -6.26 -1.20 -26.22
C ARG A 115 -6.79 0.06 -25.54
N GLU A 116 -7.58 0.86 -26.26
CA GLU A 116 -8.12 2.12 -25.74
C GLU A 116 -9.15 1.87 -24.63
N GLY A 117 -10.06 0.92 -24.85
CA GLY A 117 -11.04 0.51 -23.85
C GLY A 117 -10.38 -0.06 -22.59
N ALA A 118 -9.35 -0.92 -22.75
CA ALA A 118 -8.60 -1.47 -21.63
C ALA A 118 -7.87 -0.40 -20.81
N LEU A 119 -7.16 0.52 -21.48
CA LEU A 119 -6.50 1.64 -20.80
C LEU A 119 -7.50 2.55 -20.07
N THR A 120 -8.67 2.78 -20.67
CA THR A 120 -9.74 3.57 -20.05
C THR A 120 -10.28 2.87 -18.81
N ALA A 121 -10.51 1.56 -18.85
CA ALA A 121 -10.97 0.78 -17.71
C ALA A 121 -9.94 0.78 -16.57
N LEU A 122 -8.66 0.56 -16.88
CA LEU A 122 -7.57 0.57 -15.90
C LEU A 122 -7.40 1.93 -15.19
N ARG A 123 -7.75 3.04 -15.85
CA ARG A 123 -7.67 4.39 -15.26
C ARG A 123 -8.91 4.75 -14.45
N THR A 124 -10.10 4.44 -14.98
CA THR A 124 -11.37 4.92 -14.43
C THR A 124 -11.96 3.98 -13.38
N ARG A 125 -11.72 2.67 -13.51
CA ARG A 125 -12.26 1.61 -12.65
C ARG A 125 -11.18 0.59 -12.29
N PRO A 126 -10.07 1.01 -11.66
CA PRO A 126 -8.92 0.14 -11.41
C PRO A 126 -9.26 -1.03 -10.47
N ILE A 127 -10.11 -0.79 -9.46
CA ILE A 127 -10.45 -1.78 -8.44
C ILE A 127 -11.32 -2.89 -9.05
N GLU A 128 -12.27 -2.52 -9.91
CA GLU A 128 -13.19 -3.44 -10.58
C GLU A 128 -12.49 -4.19 -11.72
N THR A 129 -11.62 -3.50 -12.46
CA THR A 129 -10.87 -4.10 -13.58
C THR A 129 -9.90 -5.19 -13.08
N PHE A 130 -9.29 -4.97 -11.91
CA PHE A 130 -8.40 -5.94 -11.25
C PHE A 130 -9.10 -6.74 -10.13
N ASP A 131 -10.41 -6.98 -10.25
CA ASP A 131 -11.13 -7.82 -9.28
C ASP A 131 -10.95 -9.32 -9.56
N PHE A 132 -10.07 -9.96 -8.82
CA PHE A 132 -9.82 -11.40 -8.88
C PHE A 132 -11.03 -12.31 -8.57
N HIS A 133 -12.08 -11.76 -7.97
CA HIS A 133 -13.25 -12.50 -7.49
C HIS A 133 -14.50 -12.21 -8.32
N HIS A 134 -14.45 -11.25 -9.23
CA HIS A 134 -15.58 -10.91 -10.10
C HIS A 134 -15.48 -11.71 -11.40
N PRO A 135 -16.47 -12.54 -11.77
CA PRO A 135 -16.38 -13.48 -12.90
C PRO A 135 -16.17 -12.79 -14.26
N ASN A 136 -16.60 -11.53 -14.39
CA ASN A 136 -16.45 -10.77 -15.63
C ASN A 136 -15.19 -9.87 -15.65
N ALA A 137 -14.32 -9.95 -14.64
CA ALA A 137 -13.07 -9.18 -14.61
C ALA A 137 -11.99 -9.90 -15.45
N VAL A 138 -12.16 -9.87 -16.77
CA VAL A 138 -11.30 -10.57 -17.73
C VAL A 138 -9.82 -10.23 -17.54
N THR A 139 -9.49 -8.96 -17.26
CA THR A 139 -8.12 -8.51 -17.00
C THR A 139 -7.51 -9.18 -15.76
N ALA A 140 -8.26 -9.30 -14.67
CA ALA A 140 -7.79 -9.94 -13.44
C ALA A 140 -7.56 -11.45 -13.63
N HIS A 141 -8.46 -12.12 -14.37
CA HIS A 141 -8.32 -13.54 -14.67
C HIS A 141 -7.15 -13.82 -15.60
N TRP A 142 -6.99 -13.04 -16.66
CA TRP A 142 -5.82 -13.13 -17.54
C TRP A 142 -4.52 -12.88 -16.77
N ALA A 143 -4.48 -11.86 -15.90
CA ALA A 143 -3.30 -11.58 -15.08
C ALA A 143 -2.95 -12.74 -14.16
N ARG A 144 -3.94 -13.46 -13.63
CA ARG A 144 -3.73 -14.66 -12.81
C ARG A 144 -3.15 -15.82 -13.61
N GLU A 145 -3.66 -16.08 -14.80
CA GLU A 145 -3.17 -17.15 -15.67
C GLU A 145 -1.75 -16.89 -16.18
N ASN A 146 -1.34 -15.62 -16.29
CA ASN A 146 -0.07 -15.21 -16.88
C ASN A 146 0.91 -14.62 -15.84
N PHE A 147 0.66 -14.81 -14.54
CA PHE A 147 1.37 -14.08 -13.49
C PHE A 147 2.87 -14.41 -13.43
N GLU A 148 3.29 -15.61 -13.82
CA GLU A 148 4.72 -15.98 -13.82
C GLU A 148 5.57 -15.00 -14.64
N VAL A 149 5.11 -14.66 -15.84
CA VAL A 149 5.78 -13.70 -16.73
C VAL A 149 5.37 -12.27 -16.39
N LEU A 150 4.07 -12.04 -16.17
CA LEU A 150 3.55 -10.71 -15.89
C LEU A 150 4.10 -10.13 -14.59
N GLY A 151 4.24 -10.95 -13.55
CA GLY A 151 4.77 -10.54 -12.25
C GLY A 151 6.18 -9.95 -12.35
N GLN A 152 7.03 -10.53 -13.20
CA GLN A 152 8.37 -9.97 -13.48
C GLN A 152 8.28 -8.60 -14.14
N ARG A 153 7.39 -8.42 -15.12
CA ARG A 153 7.17 -7.14 -15.81
C ARG A 153 6.63 -6.07 -14.89
N LEU A 154 5.61 -6.41 -14.09
CA LEU A 154 5.05 -5.52 -13.07
C LEU A 154 6.11 -5.09 -12.06
N SER A 155 6.97 -6.02 -11.64
CA SER A 155 8.04 -5.72 -10.69
C SER A 155 9.06 -4.73 -11.25
N HIS A 156 9.45 -4.89 -12.52
CA HIS A 156 10.36 -3.95 -13.18
C HIS A 156 9.73 -2.57 -13.36
N GLU A 157 8.48 -2.50 -13.81
CA GLU A 157 7.76 -1.24 -13.98
C GLU A 157 7.63 -0.49 -12.65
N LEU A 158 7.23 -1.19 -11.58
CA LEU A 158 7.08 -0.59 -10.26
C LEU A 158 8.43 -0.18 -9.66
N ALA A 159 9.48 -0.95 -9.86
CA ALA A 159 10.83 -0.60 -9.42
C ALA A 159 11.35 0.65 -10.13
N GLN A 160 11.12 0.76 -11.45
CA GLN A 160 11.50 1.95 -12.22
C GLN A 160 10.75 3.21 -11.75
N ARG A 161 9.45 3.09 -11.48
CA ARG A 161 8.63 4.22 -10.99
C ARG A 161 9.00 4.70 -9.60
N SER A 162 9.25 3.75 -8.70
CA SER A 162 9.56 4.04 -7.29
C SER A 162 11.05 4.35 -7.07
N GLY A 163 11.92 4.00 -8.00
CA GLY A 163 13.37 4.10 -7.83
C GLY A 163 13.93 3.13 -6.78
N LEU A 164 13.19 2.06 -6.46
CA LEU A 164 13.52 1.10 -5.40
C LEU A 164 14.10 -0.21 -5.98
N PRO A 165 14.82 -1.00 -5.17
CA PRO A 165 15.41 -2.26 -5.62
C PRO A 165 14.36 -3.24 -6.15
N VAL A 166 14.55 -3.72 -7.38
CA VAL A 166 13.62 -4.65 -8.05
C VAL A 166 13.38 -5.94 -7.26
N ARG A 167 14.36 -6.40 -6.48
CA ARG A 167 14.25 -7.60 -5.64
C ARG A 167 13.14 -7.46 -4.61
N GLU A 168 13.11 -6.35 -3.87
CA GLU A 168 12.11 -6.15 -2.81
C GLU A 168 10.75 -5.77 -3.39
N ILE A 169 10.74 -5.05 -4.50
CA ILE A 169 9.50 -4.81 -5.26
C ILE A 169 8.91 -6.13 -5.76
N ALA A 170 9.73 -7.04 -6.31
CA ALA A 170 9.27 -8.34 -6.78
C ALA A 170 8.70 -9.21 -5.65
N PHE A 171 9.36 -9.19 -4.48
CA PHE A 171 8.85 -9.84 -3.28
C PHE A 171 7.43 -9.34 -2.92
N TRP A 172 7.22 -8.02 -2.92
CA TRP A 172 5.90 -7.46 -2.62
C TRP A 172 4.88 -7.70 -3.73
N VAL A 173 5.27 -7.59 -5.00
CA VAL A 173 4.38 -7.89 -6.13
C VAL A 173 3.85 -9.32 -6.02
N GLU A 174 4.71 -10.29 -5.73
CA GLU A 174 4.29 -11.68 -5.55
C GLU A 174 3.42 -11.86 -4.29
N SER A 175 3.83 -11.28 -3.16
CA SER A 175 3.10 -11.41 -1.88
C SER A 175 1.71 -10.78 -1.95
N LEU A 176 1.61 -9.57 -2.52
CA LEU A 176 0.35 -8.86 -2.71
C LEU A 176 -0.53 -9.56 -3.73
N PHE A 177 0.04 -10.09 -4.82
CA PHE A 177 -0.72 -10.86 -5.80
C PHE A 177 -1.33 -12.13 -5.19
N ARG A 178 -0.52 -12.92 -4.48
CA ARG A 178 -0.99 -14.12 -3.77
C ARG A 178 -2.06 -13.77 -2.73
N PHE A 179 -1.86 -12.68 -1.99
CA PHE A 179 -2.84 -12.19 -1.02
C PHE A 179 -4.17 -11.82 -1.70
N ALA A 180 -4.15 -10.94 -2.71
CA ALA A 180 -5.34 -10.38 -3.34
C ALA A 180 -6.08 -11.36 -4.26
N SER A 181 -5.40 -12.38 -4.78
CA SER A 181 -6.00 -13.39 -5.66
C SER A 181 -6.58 -14.61 -4.94
N ALA A 182 -6.22 -14.82 -3.66
CA ALA A 182 -6.72 -15.90 -2.84
C ALA A 182 -8.19 -15.65 -2.41
N PRO A 183 -9.02 -16.72 -2.28
CA PRO A 183 -10.44 -16.59 -1.92
C PRO A 183 -10.68 -15.77 -0.65
N LEU A 184 -11.68 -14.88 -0.66
CA LEU A 184 -11.92 -13.95 0.45
C LEU A 184 -12.25 -14.65 1.77
N GLU A 185 -12.86 -15.83 1.70
CA GLU A 185 -13.23 -16.68 2.83
C GLU A 185 -12.01 -17.37 3.47
N ASN A 186 -10.87 -17.39 2.78
CA ASN A 186 -9.67 -18.03 3.28
C ASN A 186 -9.02 -17.17 4.38
N SER A 187 -9.31 -17.52 5.63
CA SER A 187 -8.76 -16.87 6.82
C SER A 187 -7.23 -16.96 6.94
N SER A 188 -6.58 -17.85 6.19
CA SER A 188 -5.11 -17.99 6.21
C SER A 188 -4.37 -16.94 5.39
N ARG A 189 -5.05 -16.16 4.53
CA ARG A 189 -4.43 -15.15 3.64
C ARG A 189 -3.53 -14.17 4.39
N VAL A 190 -4.04 -13.62 5.50
CA VAL A 190 -3.30 -12.68 6.34
C VAL A 190 -2.10 -13.36 6.98
N ARG A 191 -2.28 -14.59 7.50
CA ARG A 191 -1.20 -15.35 8.13
C ARG A 191 -0.07 -15.63 7.13
N LEU A 192 -0.41 -16.11 5.94
CA LEU A 192 0.56 -16.42 4.89
C LEU A 192 1.34 -15.18 4.43
N LEU A 193 0.67 -14.03 4.35
CA LEU A 193 1.34 -12.76 4.05
C LEU A 193 2.36 -12.40 5.14
N VAL A 194 1.95 -12.45 6.41
CA VAL A 194 2.85 -12.14 7.55
C VAL A 194 4.02 -13.11 7.61
N GLU A 195 3.78 -14.42 7.44
CA GLU A 195 4.83 -15.43 7.39
C GLU A 195 5.83 -15.19 6.25
N ALA A 196 5.36 -14.80 5.07
CA ALA A 196 6.22 -14.47 3.95
C ALA A 196 7.10 -13.23 4.23
N VAL A 197 6.53 -12.20 4.84
CA VAL A 197 7.19 -10.93 5.15
C VAL A 197 8.30 -11.08 6.19
N HIS A 198 8.16 -12.02 7.11
CA HIS A 198 9.21 -12.37 8.08
C HIS A 198 10.08 -13.54 7.62
N GLY A 199 9.84 -14.07 6.41
CA GLY A 199 10.64 -15.13 5.82
C GLY A 199 11.96 -14.60 5.26
N GLY A 200 13.08 -15.08 5.79
CA GLY A 200 14.43 -14.65 5.41
C GLY A 200 15.05 -13.66 6.40
N THR A 201 16.37 -13.49 6.36
CA THR A 201 17.11 -12.64 7.31
C THR A 201 17.78 -11.47 6.61
N GLY A 202 17.73 -10.27 7.21
CA GLY A 202 18.59 -9.14 6.85
C GLY A 202 18.13 -8.29 5.65
N ALA A 203 16.83 -8.20 5.41
CA ALA A 203 16.23 -7.33 4.38
C ALA A 203 15.02 -6.54 4.91
N GLU A 204 14.87 -6.43 6.24
CA GLU A 204 13.67 -5.89 6.88
C GLU A 204 13.46 -4.40 6.53
N MET A 205 14.55 -3.63 6.47
CA MET A 205 14.47 -2.20 6.11
C MET A 205 14.12 -2.03 4.64
N GLU A 206 14.79 -2.75 3.74
CA GLU A 206 14.55 -2.66 2.31
C GLU A 206 13.14 -3.17 1.95
N ARG A 207 12.64 -4.18 2.65
CA ARG A 207 11.23 -4.61 2.56
C ARG A 207 10.27 -3.54 3.01
N LEU A 208 10.54 -2.88 4.14
CA LEU A 208 9.69 -1.79 4.62
C LEU A 208 9.68 -0.63 3.62
N GLU A 209 10.84 -0.21 3.12
CA GLU A 209 10.96 0.86 2.12
C GLU A 209 10.19 0.51 0.85
N ALA A 210 10.33 -0.72 0.35
CA ALA A 210 9.58 -1.21 -0.81
C ALA A 210 8.07 -1.23 -0.56
N LEU A 211 7.61 -1.67 0.62
CA LEU A 211 6.19 -1.62 0.98
C LEU A 211 5.69 -0.18 0.91
N LEU A 212 6.35 0.74 1.62
CA LEU A 212 5.94 2.13 1.70
C LEU A 212 5.93 2.79 0.32
N GLY A 213 6.93 2.52 -0.53
CA GLY A 213 7.00 3.05 -1.89
C GLY A 213 5.93 2.50 -2.84
N LEU A 214 5.34 1.34 -2.55
CA LEU A 214 4.21 0.79 -3.31
C LEU A 214 2.85 1.31 -2.83
N LEU A 215 2.78 1.87 -1.62
CA LEU A 215 1.55 2.42 -1.03
C LEU A 215 1.34 3.91 -1.34
N THR A 216 2.35 4.60 -1.87
CA THR A 216 2.35 6.02 -2.26
C THR A 216 2.03 6.22 -3.72
#